data_AF-A0A6P1E3U6-F1
#
_entry.id   AF-A0A6P1E3U6-F1
#
_cell.length_a   1.000
_cell.length_b   1.000
_cell.length_c   1.000
_cell.angle_alpha   90.00
_cell.angle_beta   90.00
_cell.angle_gamma   90.00
#
_symmetry.space_group_name_H-M   'P 1'
#
loop_
_entity.id
_entity.type
_entity.pdbx_description
1 polymer ?
#
loop_
_entity_poly.entity_id
_entity_poly.type
_entity_poly.pdbx_seq_one_letter_code
_entity_poly.pdbx_strand_id
1 'polypeptide(L)'
;MKRILAVVFCVFPAYLLANDTYDPATGIVHMPNVKVGETNFEVNLQHQGDLVFSVASADPIIMPERFSMEWLNGKTLYDVWYGGGFDSYGNDMDGDVPVVAKIVFEADGTAIVTGLLNYQNETLTYDVDSNGGLYFDGDPSLIAVVCGSTSQYLRADFYENGETSPETRNAFFFTEEDAMNAAKLISGISPCS
;
A
#
# COMPACT_ATOMS: atom_id res chain seq x y z
N MET A 1 -36.69 7.46 -36.29
CA MET A 1 -36.04 7.69 -34.98
C MET A 1 -34.81 6.80 -34.89
N LYS A 2 -33.60 7.35 -35.06
CA LYS A 2 -32.32 6.61 -35.00
C LYS A 2 -31.90 6.49 -33.52
N ARG A 3 -31.86 5.27 -32.98
CA ARG A 3 -31.30 5.02 -31.64
C ARG A 3 -29.79 4.90 -31.78
N ILE A 4 -29.06 5.85 -31.21
CA ILE A 4 -27.60 5.80 -31.10
C ILE A 4 -27.31 4.92 -29.87
N LEU A 5 -26.70 3.77 -30.11
CA LEU A 5 -26.20 2.90 -29.05
C LEU A 5 -24.86 3.49 -28.56
N ALA A 6 -24.89 4.15 -27.41
CA ALA A 6 -23.66 4.58 -26.74
C ALA A 6 -23.03 3.35 -26.06
N VAL A 7 -21.99 2.81 -26.68
CA VAL A 7 -21.13 1.79 -26.06
C VAL A 7 -20.19 2.54 -25.12
N VAL A 8 -20.51 2.53 -23.82
CA VAL A 8 -19.60 3.01 -22.78
C VAL A 8 -18.49 1.97 -22.64
N PHE A 9 -17.31 2.28 -23.16
CA PHE A 9 -16.10 1.53 -22.86
C PHE A 9 -15.67 1.88 -21.43
N CYS A 10 -16.00 1.03 -20.47
CA CYS A 10 -15.31 1.05 -19.18
C CYS A 10 -13.89 0.54 -19.41
N VAL A 11 -12.93 1.46 -19.43
CA VAL A 11 -11.51 1.11 -19.37
C VAL A 11 -11.23 0.73 -17.92
N PHE A 12 -11.14 -0.57 -17.64
CA PHE A 12 -10.61 -1.02 -16.35
C PHE A 12 -9.09 -0.80 -16.38
N PRO A 13 -8.50 -0.08 -15.41
CA PRO A 13 -7.05 0.02 -15.32
C PRO A 13 -6.48 -1.40 -15.20
N ALA A 14 -5.57 -1.75 -16.09
CA ALA A 14 -4.79 -2.97 -15.97
C ALA A 14 -3.81 -2.76 -14.80
N TYR A 15 -4.08 -3.42 -13.68
CA TYR A 15 -3.20 -3.40 -12.51
C TYR A 15 -1.90 -4.14 -12.86
N LEU A 16 -0.76 -3.46 -12.75
CA LEU A 16 0.56 -4.11 -12.81
C LEU A 16 0.82 -4.74 -11.44
N LEU A 17 0.72 -6.06 -11.38
CA LEU A 17 1.05 -6.84 -10.19
C LEU A 17 2.55 -6.74 -9.91
N ALA A 18 2.95 -6.90 -8.64
CA ALA A 18 4.35 -7.12 -8.28
C ALA A 18 4.99 -8.14 -9.23
N ASN A 19 6.05 -7.73 -9.93
CA ASN A 19 6.53 -8.46 -11.09
C ASN A 19 7.05 -9.84 -10.69
N ASP A 20 6.60 -10.85 -11.42
CA ASP A 20 7.20 -12.18 -11.39
C ASP A 20 8.67 -12.05 -11.81
N THR A 21 9.57 -12.70 -11.06
CA THR A 21 11.00 -12.73 -11.38
C THR A 21 11.45 -14.15 -11.68
N TYR A 22 12.48 -14.30 -12.52
CA TYR A 22 13.10 -15.59 -12.81
C TYR A 22 14.60 -15.52 -12.58
N ASP A 23 15.11 -16.39 -11.71
CA ASP A 23 16.54 -16.57 -11.48
C ASP A 23 17.07 -17.73 -12.33
N PRO A 24 17.89 -17.47 -13.37
CA PRO A 24 18.42 -18.52 -14.24
C PRO A 24 19.47 -19.41 -13.56
N ALA A 25 20.07 -18.99 -12.44
CA ALA A 25 21.06 -19.80 -11.73
C ALA A 25 20.41 -20.91 -10.90
N THR A 26 19.26 -20.60 -10.29
CA THR A 26 18.49 -21.56 -9.48
C THR A 26 17.33 -22.19 -10.24
N GLY A 27 16.91 -21.58 -11.35
CA GLY A 27 15.72 -21.98 -12.10
C GLY A 27 14.40 -21.67 -11.38
N ILE A 28 14.41 -20.76 -10.40
CA ILE A 28 13.21 -20.37 -9.65
C ILE A 28 12.51 -19.21 -10.34
N VAL A 29 11.19 -19.36 -10.55
CA VAL A 29 10.28 -18.25 -10.80
C VAL A 29 9.68 -17.86 -9.46
N HIS A 30 9.90 -16.63 -9.02
CA HIS A 30 9.30 -16.05 -7.83
C HIS A 30 8.09 -15.20 -8.22
N MET A 31 6.93 -15.56 -7.68
CA MET A 31 5.64 -14.93 -7.91
C MET A 31 5.14 -14.37 -6.58
N PRO A 32 5.37 -13.08 -6.29
CA PRO A 32 5.15 -12.51 -4.96
C PRO A 32 3.67 -12.39 -4.57
N ASN A 33 2.74 -12.62 -5.50
CA ASN A 33 1.31 -12.51 -5.23
C ASN A 33 0.48 -13.39 -6.17
N VAL A 34 0.23 -14.63 -5.75
CA VAL A 34 -0.64 -15.58 -6.43
C VAL A 34 -1.92 -15.78 -5.64
N LYS A 35 -3.07 -15.41 -6.22
CA LYS A 35 -4.37 -15.63 -5.59
C LYS A 35 -4.90 -17.03 -5.88
N VAL A 36 -5.15 -17.82 -4.84
CA VAL A 36 -5.78 -19.14 -4.92
C VAL A 36 -7.03 -19.13 -4.04
N GLY A 37 -8.20 -19.10 -4.67
CA GLY A 37 -9.47 -18.87 -3.96
C GLY A 37 -9.50 -17.48 -3.34
N GLU A 38 -9.63 -17.42 -2.01
CA GLU A 38 -9.65 -16.18 -1.23
C GLU A 38 -8.30 -15.82 -0.60
N THR A 39 -7.30 -16.69 -0.72
CA THR A 39 -5.98 -16.52 -0.09
C THR A 39 -4.95 -16.11 -1.13
N ASN A 40 -4.08 -15.15 -0.78
CA ASN A 40 -2.92 -14.80 -1.58
C ASN A 40 -1.70 -15.56 -1.07
N PHE A 41 -0.81 -15.96 -1.97
CA PHE A 41 0.40 -16.71 -1.68
C PHE A 41 1.60 -16.04 -2.33
N GLU A 42 2.73 -16.04 -1.64
CA GLU A 42 4.04 -15.89 -2.24
C GLU A 42 4.47 -17.27 -2.73
N VAL A 43 4.64 -17.42 -4.05
CA VAL A 43 4.86 -18.72 -4.68
C VAL A 43 6.23 -18.75 -5.35
N ASN A 44 6.98 -19.81 -5.08
CA ASN A 44 8.20 -20.13 -5.81
C ASN A 44 7.93 -21.36 -6.69
N LEU A 45 8.21 -21.25 -7.99
CA LEU A 45 8.12 -22.35 -8.95
C LEU A 45 9.51 -22.78 -9.41
N GLN A 46 9.84 -24.05 -9.29
CA GLN A 46 11.09 -24.63 -9.79
C GLN A 46 10.92 -25.10 -11.23
N HIS A 47 11.69 -24.51 -12.15
CA HIS A 47 11.81 -24.97 -13.53
C HIS A 47 12.43 -26.36 -13.62
N GLN A 48 11.82 -27.24 -14.42
CA GLN A 48 12.21 -28.65 -14.62
C GLN A 48 12.74 -28.92 -16.03
N GLY A 49 12.93 -27.88 -16.86
CA GLY A 49 13.17 -28.00 -18.30
C GLY A 49 11.87 -27.98 -19.11
N ASP A 50 11.97 -27.77 -20.42
CA ASP A 50 10.84 -27.82 -21.38
C ASP A 50 9.60 -27.00 -20.95
N LEU A 51 9.80 -25.84 -20.31
CA LEU A 51 8.76 -24.99 -19.73
C LEU A 51 7.84 -25.71 -18.73
N VAL A 52 8.31 -26.78 -18.12
CA VAL A 52 7.66 -27.48 -17.02
C VAL A 52 8.12 -26.86 -15.70
N PHE A 53 7.17 -26.59 -14.81
CA PHE A 53 7.42 -26.03 -13.50
C PHE A 53 6.72 -26.87 -12.42
N SER A 54 7.31 -26.91 -11.25
CA SER A 54 6.69 -27.50 -10.04
C SER A 54 6.70 -26.48 -8.92
N VAL A 55 5.69 -26.51 -8.05
CA VAL A 55 5.63 -25.61 -6.89
C VAL A 55 6.72 -26.01 -5.90
N ALA A 56 7.69 -25.12 -5.68
CA ALA A 56 8.74 -25.28 -4.68
C ALA A 56 8.25 -24.82 -3.29
N SER A 57 7.59 -23.66 -3.23
CA SER A 57 6.88 -23.18 -2.04
C SER A 57 5.64 -22.38 -2.42
N ALA A 58 4.69 -22.32 -1.49
CA ALA A 58 3.49 -21.48 -1.58
C ALA A 58 3.16 -21.02 -0.17
N ASP A 59 3.69 -19.87 0.19
CA ASP A 59 3.62 -19.32 1.53
C ASP A 59 2.44 -18.34 1.58
N PRO A 60 1.42 -18.57 2.43
CA PRO A 60 0.26 -17.68 2.48
C PRO A 60 0.69 -16.28 2.94
N ILE A 61 0.26 -15.27 2.18
CA ILE A 61 0.47 -13.88 2.55
C ILE A 61 -0.63 -13.51 3.54
N ILE A 62 -0.26 -13.54 4.82
CA ILE A 62 -1.16 -13.11 5.90
C ILE A 62 -1.10 -11.59 5.98
N MET A 63 -2.13 -10.94 5.46
CA MET A 63 -2.31 -9.50 5.65
C MET A 63 -2.71 -9.23 7.11
N PRO A 64 -2.07 -8.29 7.80
CA PRO A 64 -2.44 -7.96 9.15
C PRO A 64 -3.84 -7.34 9.17
N GLU A 65 -4.67 -7.76 10.11
CA GLU A 65 -5.92 -7.05 10.45
C GLU A 65 -5.63 -5.78 11.27
N ARG A 66 -4.41 -5.63 11.79
CA ARG A 66 -3.96 -4.52 12.64
C ARG A 66 -2.45 -4.37 12.58
N PHE A 67 -1.92 -3.16 12.73
CA PHE A 67 -0.48 -2.98 12.76
C PHE A 67 0.14 -3.64 14.00
N SER A 68 1.42 -3.96 13.92
CA SER A 68 2.25 -4.32 15.06
C SER A 68 3.69 -3.90 14.79
N MET A 69 4.45 -3.62 15.84
CA MET A 69 5.88 -3.30 15.71
C MET A 69 6.65 -4.44 15.02
N GLU A 70 6.33 -5.70 15.35
CA GLU A 70 6.94 -6.88 14.72
C GLU A 70 6.65 -6.95 13.23
N TRP A 71 5.40 -6.65 12.82
CA TRP A 71 5.05 -6.66 11.41
C TRP A 71 5.69 -5.49 10.68
N LEU A 72 5.67 -4.27 11.23
CA LEU A 72 6.22 -3.10 10.55
C LEU A 72 7.75 -3.13 10.42
N ASN A 73 8.47 -3.71 11.38
CA ASN A 73 9.93 -3.72 11.40
C ASN A 73 10.55 -4.24 10.09
N GLY A 74 11.38 -3.41 9.46
CA GLY A 74 12.08 -3.70 8.21
C GLY A 74 11.20 -3.60 6.97
N LYS A 75 9.92 -3.24 7.09
CA LYS A 75 9.03 -3.07 5.95
C LYS A 75 9.21 -1.71 5.30
N THR A 76 9.02 -1.73 3.99
CA THR A 76 8.76 -0.52 3.21
C THR A 76 7.29 -0.53 2.81
N LEU A 77 6.57 0.54 3.13
CA LEU A 77 5.21 0.77 2.66
C LEU A 77 5.17 2.09 1.88
N TYR A 78 4.17 2.22 1.02
CA TYR A 78 3.94 3.42 0.23
C TYR A 78 2.58 3.97 0.60
N ASP A 79 2.58 4.99 1.43
CA ASP A 79 1.38 5.65 1.89
C ASP A 79 0.81 6.55 0.79
N VAL A 80 -0.49 6.43 0.55
CA VAL A 80 -1.24 7.19 -0.44
C VAL A 80 -2.51 7.75 0.19
N TRP A 81 -2.69 9.06 0.09
CA TRP A 81 -3.90 9.75 0.50
C TRP A 81 -4.27 10.87 -0.49
N TYR A 82 -5.44 11.46 -0.29
CA TYR A 82 -5.90 12.62 -1.04
C TYR A 82 -6.33 13.68 -0.03
N GLY A 83 -5.58 14.78 0.04
CA GLY A 83 -5.74 15.81 1.08
C GLY A 83 -4.62 16.85 1.00
N GLY A 84 -4.27 17.43 2.15
CA GLY A 84 -3.15 18.38 2.22
C GLY A 84 -1.83 17.78 1.74
N GLY A 85 -1.04 18.58 1.01
CA GLY A 85 0.25 18.20 0.47
C GLY A 85 1.19 19.41 0.33
N PHE A 86 2.44 19.13 -0.04
CA PHE A 86 3.51 20.13 -0.13
C PHE A 86 4.06 20.25 -1.56
N ASP A 87 4.39 21.47 -1.97
CA ASP A 87 5.09 21.72 -3.23
C ASP A 87 6.59 21.34 -3.14
N SER A 88 7.32 21.48 -4.26
CA SER A 88 8.75 21.15 -4.32
C SER A 88 9.66 22.03 -3.45
N TYR A 89 9.12 23.10 -2.87
CA TYR A 89 9.81 24.00 -1.95
C TYR A 89 9.42 23.77 -0.48
N GLY A 90 8.53 22.81 -0.21
CA GLY A 90 8.00 22.51 1.12
C GLY A 90 6.91 23.49 1.57
N ASN A 91 6.29 24.25 0.66
CA ASN A 91 5.13 25.07 1.01
C ASN A 91 3.85 24.24 0.91
N ASP A 92 2.87 24.55 1.77
CA ASP A 92 1.52 23.98 1.66
C ASP A 92 0.91 24.29 0.30
N MET A 93 0.28 23.28 -0.30
CA MET A 93 -0.50 23.43 -1.54
C MET A 93 -1.94 23.85 -1.21
N ASP A 94 -2.52 24.70 -2.06
CA ASP A 94 -3.92 25.08 -1.94
C ASP A 94 -4.86 23.93 -2.36
N GLY A 95 -5.66 23.46 -1.41
CA GLY A 95 -6.68 22.42 -1.63
C GLY A 95 -6.12 20.99 -1.63
N ASP A 96 -7.02 20.02 -1.79
CA ASP A 96 -6.67 18.61 -1.71
C ASP A 96 -6.00 18.10 -2.98
N VAL A 97 -4.87 17.43 -2.81
CA VAL A 97 -4.05 16.84 -3.86
C VAL A 97 -3.76 15.36 -3.56
N PRO A 98 -3.48 14.53 -4.56
CA PRO A 98 -2.98 13.18 -4.30
C PRO A 98 -1.57 13.27 -3.72
N VAL A 99 -1.29 12.50 -2.69
CA VAL A 99 0.01 12.47 -2.03
C VAL A 99 0.52 11.04 -1.99
N VAL A 100 1.84 10.88 -2.20
CA VAL A 100 2.52 9.58 -2.09
C VAL A 100 3.80 9.75 -1.30
N ALA A 101 3.94 8.96 -0.23
CA ALA A 101 5.14 8.91 0.58
C ALA A 101 5.63 7.46 0.71
N LYS A 102 6.93 7.25 0.51
CA LYS A 102 7.60 5.98 0.85
C LYS A 102 8.00 6.02 2.31
N ILE A 103 7.61 5.02 3.08
CA ILE A 103 7.93 4.88 4.50
C ILE A 103 8.75 3.62 4.70
N VAL A 104 9.96 3.75 5.23
CA VAL A 104 10.80 2.63 5.67
C VAL A 104 10.75 2.58 7.19
N PHE A 105 10.21 1.49 7.74
CA PHE A 105 10.07 1.27 9.18
C PHE A 105 11.30 0.54 9.71
N GLU A 106 12.11 1.22 10.51
CA GLU A 106 13.32 0.65 11.11
C GLU A 106 13.00 -0.10 12.41
N ALA A 107 13.92 -0.99 12.80
CA ALA A 107 13.77 -1.82 14.00
C ALA A 107 13.82 -1.05 15.32
N ASP A 108 14.35 0.18 15.29
CA ASP A 108 14.51 1.04 16.46
C ASP A 108 13.30 1.95 16.74
N GLY A 109 12.22 1.81 15.97
CA GLY A 109 11.03 2.67 16.06
C GLY A 109 11.15 3.97 15.26
N THR A 110 12.15 4.08 14.39
CA THR A 110 12.27 5.21 13.44
C THR A 110 11.59 4.88 12.11
N ALA A 111 10.86 5.84 11.54
CA ALA A 111 10.33 5.79 10.19
C ALA A 111 11.06 6.80 9.30
N ILE A 112 11.68 6.33 8.23
CA ILE A 112 12.30 7.20 7.21
C ILE A 112 11.28 7.44 6.11
N VAL A 113 10.84 8.68 5.97
CA VAL A 113 9.81 9.08 4.99
C VAL A 113 10.47 9.81 3.82
N THR A 114 10.21 9.32 2.61
CA THR A 114 10.64 9.94 1.36
C THR A 114 9.40 10.37 0.58
N GLY A 115 9.25 11.67 0.35
CA GLY A 115 8.16 12.21 -0.47
C GLY A 115 8.35 11.83 -1.94
N LEU A 116 7.36 11.15 -2.52
CA LEU A 116 7.37 10.75 -3.93
C LEU A 116 6.45 11.62 -4.80
N LEU A 117 5.33 12.07 -4.23
CA LEU A 117 4.39 12.98 -4.87
C LEU A 117 3.77 13.90 -3.81
N ASN A 118 3.90 15.22 -4.01
CA ASN A 118 3.30 16.27 -3.17
C ASN A 118 3.57 16.11 -1.65
N TYR A 119 4.77 15.63 -1.30
CA TYR A 119 5.19 15.47 0.09
C TYR A 119 6.69 15.74 0.23
N GLN A 120 7.13 16.03 1.45
CA GLN A 120 8.52 16.29 1.77
C GLN A 120 9.22 15.04 2.33
N ASN A 121 10.54 15.12 2.47
CA ASN A 121 11.32 14.09 3.14
C ASN A 121 11.42 14.41 4.62
N GLU A 122 11.27 13.39 5.46
CA GLU A 122 11.40 13.54 6.90
C GLU A 122 11.80 12.23 7.59
N THR A 123 12.08 12.33 8.88
CA THR A 123 12.39 11.19 9.72
C THR A 123 11.59 11.36 10.99
N LEU A 124 10.74 10.38 11.26
CA LEU A 124 9.75 10.40 12.33
C LEU A 124 10.03 9.25 13.27
N THR A 125 9.51 9.34 14.50
CA THR A 125 9.33 8.12 15.31
C THR A 125 7.98 7.50 14.98
N TYR A 126 7.85 6.19 15.12
CA TYR A 126 6.57 5.50 15.02
C TYR A 126 6.42 4.50 16.15
N ASP A 127 5.17 4.24 16.53
CA ASP A 127 4.84 3.22 17.50
C ASP A 127 3.44 2.66 17.19
N VAL A 128 3.10 1.54 17.82
CA VAL A 128 1.82 0.86 17.65
C VAL A 128 1.21 0.56 19.00
N ASP A 129 -0.03 1.03 19.21
CA ASP A 129 -0.73 0.84 20.47
C ASP A 129 -1.16 -0.62 20.69
N SER A 130 -1.74 -0.91 21.86
CA SER A 130 -2.21 -2.27 22.18
C SER A 130 -3.36 -2.78 21.30
N ASN A 131 -4.04 -1.89 20.58
CA ASN A 131 -5.12 -2.22 19.65
C ASN A 131 -4.61 -2.43 18.22
N GLY A 132 -3.33 -2.12 17.95
CA GLY A 132 -2.71 -2.20 16.64
C GLY A 132 -2.93 -0.94 15.79
N GLY A 133 -3.18 0.18 16.45
CA GLY A 133 -3.21 1.51 15.85
C GLY A 133 -1.81 2.10 15.72
N LEU A 134 -1.43 2.47 14.50
CA LEU A 134 -0.14 3.09 14.18
C LEU A 134 -0.22 4.59 14.39
N TYR A 135 0.78 5.16 15.07
CA TYR A 135 0.92 6.61 15.23
C TYR A 135 2.37 7.04 15.06
N PHE A 136 2.57 8.31 14.70
CA PHE A 136 3.87 8.89 14.43
C PHE A 136 4.21 9.99 15.44
N ASP A 137 5.49 10.26 15.64
CA ASP A 137 6.04 11.33 16.49
C ASP A 137 5.54 11.34 17.95
N GLY A 138 5.18 10.17 18.44
CA GLY A 138 4.69 10.02 19.81
C GLY A 138 3.34 10.71 20.05
N ASP A 139 2.58 10.99 18.99
CA ASP A 139 1.24 11.57 19.08
C ASP A 139 0.15 10.48 18.97
N PRO A 140 -0.30 9.90 20.10
CA PRO A 140 -1.38 8.91 20.09
C PRO A 140 -2.76 9.54 19.87
N SER A 141 -2.85 10.86 19.66
CA SER A 141 -4.13 11.49 19.32
C SER A 141 -4.51 11.25 17.86
N LEU A 142 -3.54 10.96 16.98
CA LEU A 142 -3.75 10.67 15.56
C LEU A 142 -3.29 9.25 15.22
N ILE A 143 -4.24 8.33 15.11
CA ILE A 143 -3.96 6.88 14.98
C ILE A 143 -4.52 6.33 13.67
N ALA A 144 -3.69 5.67 12.87
CA ALA A 144 -4.08 4.88 11.73
C ALA A 144 -4.51 3.47 12.15
N VAL A 145 -5.73 3.08 11.80
CA VAL A 145 -6.27 1.74 12.11
C VAL A 145 -6.58 1.00 10.81
N VAL A 146 -5.96 -0.17 10.63
CA VAL A 146 -6.25 -1.05 9.49
C VAL A 146 -7.71 -1.47 9.53
N CYS A 147 -8.40 -1.32 8.41
CA CYS A 147 -9.82 -1.65 8.29
C CYS A 147 -10.15 -2.51 7.07
N GLY A 148 -9.14 -2.83 6.26
CA GLY A 148 -9.29 -3.65 5.07
C GLY A 148 -7.94 -3.86 4.40
N SER A 149 -7.84 -4.91 3.61
CA SER A 149 -6.62 -5.22 2.88
C SER A 149 -6.96 -5.86 1.55
N THR A 150 -6.10 -5.62 0.57
CA THR A 150 -6.04 -6.39 -0.66
C THR A 150 -4.67 -7.06 -0.74
N SER A 151 -4.40 -7.73 -1.85
CA SER A 151 -3.05 -8.19 -2.14
C SER A 151 -2.07 -7.06 -2.50
N GLN A 152 -2.55 -5.83 -2.71
CA GLN A 152 -1.74 -4.68 -3.15
C GLN A 152 -1.52 -3.63 -2.06
N TYR A 153 -2.44 -3.52 -1.11
CA TYR A 153 -2.38 -2.50 -0.06
C TYR A 153 -3.15 -2.90 1.19
N LEU A 154 -2.80 -2.25 2.30
CA LEU A 154 -3.63 -2.12 3.49
C LEU A 154 -4.39 -0.80 3.43
N ARG A 155 -5.65 -0.80 3.83
CA ARG A 155 -6.42 0.43 4.01
C ARG A 155 -6.51 0.76 5.49
N ALA A 156 -6.29 2.03 5.80
CA ALA A 156 -6.43 2.53 7.15
C ALA A 156 -7.25 3.82 7.17
N ASP A 157 -8.08 3.95 8.20
CA ASP A 157 -8.69 5.22 8.56
C ASP A 157 -7.90 5.81 9.74
N PHE A 158 -7.65 7.12 9.70
CA PHE A 158 -7.08 7.83 10.83
C PHE A 158 -8.17 8.37 11.76
N TYR A 159 -7.88 8.28 13.05
CA TYR A 159 -8.73 8.79 14.12
C TYR A 159 -7.99 9.89 14.83
N GLU A 160 -8.59 11.07 14.90
CA GLU A 160 -8.10 12.21 15.67
C GLU A 160 -8.92 12.31 16.96
N ASN A 161 -8.27 12.20 18.12
CA ASN A 161 -8.93 12.18 19.43
C ASN A 161 -10.06 11.15 19.55
N GLY A 162 -9.92 10.02 18.86
CA GLY A 162 -10.90 8.93 18.85
C GLY A 162 -12.09 9.14 17.91
N GLU A 163 -12.14 10.25 17.17
CA GLU A 163 -13.14 10.50 16.14
C GLU A 163 -12.53 10.24 14.76
N THR A 164 -13.31 9.62 13.85
CA THR A 164 -12.86 9.43 12.47
C THR A 164 -12.62 10.80 11.83
N SER A 165 -11.42 11.06 11.34
CA SER A 165 -11.16 12.22 10.51
C SER A 165 -11.40 11.82 9.04
N PRO A 166 -12.52 12.24 8.43
CA PRO A 166 -12.91 11.77 7.10
C PRO A 166 -11.94 12.18 5.98
N GLU A 167 -11.05 13.13 6.27
CA GLU A 167 -10.05 13.70 5.37
C GLU A 167 -8.69 12.96 5.46
N THR A 168 -8.52 12.04 6.41
CA THR A 168 -7.26 11.34 6.68
C THR A 168 -7.43 9.83 6.49
N ARG A 169 -7.79 9.45 5.26
CA ARG A 169 -7.88 8.04 4.88
C ARG A 169 -6.73 7.70 3.96
N ASN A 170 -6.09 6.59 4.27
CA ASN A 170 -4.83 6.21 3.66
C ASN A 170 -4.88 4.79 3.12
N ALA A 171 -4.11 4.54 2.08
CA ALA A 171 -3.81 3.22 1.56
C ALA A 171 -2.31 3.01 1.57
N PHE A 172 -1.85 2.05 2.37
CA PHE A 172 -0.45 1.63 2.46
C PHE A 172 -0.19 0.52 1.44
N PHE A 173 0.35 0.90 0.29
CA PHE A 173 0.72 -0.02 -0.78
C PHE A 173 2.03 -0.74 -0.49
N PHE A 174 2.19 -1.94 -1.04
CA PHE A 174 3.41 -2.74 -0.89
C PHE A 174 4.47 -2.44 -1.96
N THR A 175 4.09 -1.73 -3.04
CA THR A 175 5.01 -1.36 -4.13
C THR A 175 4.84 0.11 -4.50
N GLU A 176 5.94 0.72 -4.96
CA GLU A 176 5.94 2.11 -5.44
C GLU A 176 5.04 2.30 -6.67
N GLU A 177 5.10 1.34 -7.59
CA GLU A 177 4.36 1.40 -8.84
C GLU A 177 2.85 1.40 -8.60
N ASP A 178 2.35 0.50 -7.74
CA ASP A 178 0.93 0.46 -7.37
C ASP A 178 0.50 1.77 -6.71
N ALA A 179 1.32 2.30 -5.79
CA ALA A 179 1.04 3.56 -5.10
C ALA A 179 0.92 4.74 -6.07
N MET A 180 1.90 4.89 -6.97
CA MET A 180 1.92 5.96 -7.97
C MET A 180 0.80 5.82 -9.00
N ASN A 181 0.37 4.59 -9.32
CA ASN A 181 -0.76 4.36 -10.20
C ASN A 181 -2.09 4.67 -9.52
N ALA A 182 -2.24 4.32 -8.24
CA ALA A 182 -3.42 4.67 -7.45
C ALA A 182 -3.58 6.19 -7.30
N ALA A 183 -2.49 6.91 -7.03
CA ALA A 183 -2.47 8.36 -6.87
C ALA A 183 -2.95 9.14 -8.11
N LYS A 184 -2.82 8.56 -9.32
CA LYS A 184 -3.33 9.17 -10.56
C LYS A 184 -4.85 9.13 -10.69
N LEU A 185 -5.49 8.21 -9.97
CA LEU A 185 -6.92 7.89 -10.09
C LEU A 185 -7.74 8.36 -8.89
N ILE A 186 -7.07 8.74 -7.81
CA ILE A 186 -7.70 9.05 -6.54
C ILE A 186 -8.24 10.48 -6.53
N SER A 187 -9.46 10.64 -6.03
CA SER A 187 -10.05 11.92 -5.63
C SER A 187 -10.63 11.85 -4.22
N GLY A 188 -10.13 10.87 -3.44
CA GLY A 188 -10.61 10.47 -2.12
C GLY A 188 -10.56 8.95 -1.95
N ILE A 189 -10.35 8.49 -0.72
CA ILE A 189 -10.49 7.08 -0.31
C ILE A 189 -11.83 6.91 0.39
N SER A 190 -12.59 5.87 0.05
CA SER A 190 -13.87 5.59 0.70
C SER A 190 -13.69 5.19 2.18
N PRO A 191 -14.61 5.57 3.08
CA PRO A 191 -14.55 5.20 4.50
C PRO A 191 -14.68 3.71 4.72
N CYS A 192 -14.11 3.23 5.83
CA CYS A 192 -14.29 1.85 6.29
C CYS A 192 -15.76 1.61 6.62
N SER A 193 -16.25 0.46 6.17
CA SER A 193 -17.66 0.06 6.28
C SER A 193 -18.04 -0.29 7.71
#